data_AF-A0A7V3AAD1-F1
#
_entry.id   AF-A0A7V3AAD1-F1
#
_cell.length_a   1.000
_cell.length_b   1.000
_cell.length_c   1.000
_cell.angle_alpha   90.00
_cell.angle_beta   90.00
_cell.angle_gamma   90.00
#
_symmetry.space_group_name_H-M   'P 1'
#
loop_
_entity.id
_entity.type
_entity.pdbx_description
1 polymer ?
#
loop_
_entity_poly.entity_id
_entity_poly.type
_entity_poly.pdbx_seq_one_letter_code
_entity_poly.pdbx_strand_id
1 'polypeptide(L)'
;MGLHPQEPPWSERYPELVRILEFHPDLPTGTTFEGNVAVNCAKLLNLGGKKEELQFSKIGKNLEYKEGGFFVAPEKLDFRLRDDAPFLKELPAFQRCDFAKIGLYKDEDRPSLPIEAELKRNVDPGQDSRNDADPLNTK
;
A
#
# COMPACT_ATOMS: atom_id res chain seq x y z
N MET A 1 -26.55 -0.14 9.08
CA MET A 1 -25.38 -0.38 9.95
C MET A 1 -24.57 0.90 9.92
N GLY A 2 -24.46 1.62 11.04
CA GLY A 2 -23.73 2.89 11.15
C GLY A 2 -22.32 2.67 11.68
N LEU A 3 -21.41 3.61 11.41
CA LEU A 3 -20.11 3.68 12.08
C LEU A 3 -20.30 4.41 13.43
N HIS A 4 -19.78 3.83 14.52
CA HIS A 4 -19.89 4.37 15.89
C HIS A 4 -18.51 4.63 16.52
N PRO A 5 -17.70 5.57 15.97
CA PRO A 5 -16.31 5.75 16.40
C PRO A 5 -16.14 6.30 17.83
N GLN A 6 -17.20 6.86 18.43
CA GLN A 6 -17.18 7.34 19.81
C GLN A 6 -17.34 6.21 20.85
N GLU A 7 -17.78 5.02 20.43
CA GLU A 7 -18.02 3.88 21.30
C GLU A 7 -16.79 2.95 21.35
N PRO A 8 -16.48 2.33 22.50
CA PRO A 8 -15.50 1.25 22.56
C PRO A 8 -15.85 0.11 21.59
N PRO A 9 -14.86 -0.54 20.96
CA PRO A 9 -13.42 -0.45 21.23
C PRO A 9 -12.70 0.68 20.48
N TRP A 10 -13.35 1.36 19.56
CA TRP A 10 -12.69 2.33 18.67
C TRP A 10 -12.22 3.57 19.42
N SER A 11 -13.06 4.13 20.30
CA SER A 11 -12.69 5.33 21.06
C SER A 11 -11.56 5.10 22.05
N GLU A 12 -11.35 3.87 22.51
CA GLU A 12 -10.25 3.51 23.40
C GLU A 12 -8.96 3.17 22.64
N ARG A 13 -9.05 2.41 21.54
CA ARG A 13 -7.86 1.98 20.78
C ARG A 13 -7.34 3.03 19.80
N TYR A 14 -8.23 3.86 19.27
CA TYR A 14 -7.96 4.85 18.23
C TYR A 14 -8.64 6.18 18.58
N PRO A 15 -8.22 6.84 19.69
CA PRO A 15 -8.85 8.07 20.17
C PRO A 15 -8.84 9.20 19.12
N GLU A 16 -7.90 9.18 18.18
CA GLU A 16 -7.82 10.11 17.06
C GLU A 16 -8.97 9.97 16.05
N LEU A 17 -9.63 8.81 15.97
CA LEU A 17 -10.70 8.54 15.00
C LEU A 17 -12.10 8.88 15.55
N VAL A 18 -12.24 9.17 16.85
CA VAL A 18 -13.51 9.48 17.52
C VAL A 18 -14.29 10.58 16.79
N ARG A 19 -13.58 11.52 16.16
CA ARG A 19 -14.16 12.69 15.50
C ARG A 19 -14.00 12.68 13.99
N ILE A 20 -13.65 11.53 13.40
CA ILE A 20 -13.36 11.40 11.96
C ILE A 20 -14.55 11.82 11.08
N LEU A 21 -15.79 11.65 11.58
CA LEU A 21 -17.00 12.04 10.84
C LEU A 21 -17.45 13.49 11.10
N GLU A 22 -16.87 14.17 12.09
CA GLU A 22 -17.30 15.52 12.50
C GLU A 22 -16.63 16.63 11.69
N PHE A 23 -15.42 16.39 11.15
CA PHE A 23 -14.63 17.40 10.45
C PHE A 23 -14.27 16.97 9.04
N HIS A 24 -14.89 17.60 8.04
CA HIS A 24 -14.62 17.35 6.62
C HIS A 24 -14.48 15.86 6.31
N PRO A 25 -15.52 15.03 6.56
CA PRO A 25 -15.47 13.59 6.30
C PRO A 25 -15.28 13.27 4.80
N ASP A 26 -15.52 14.25 3.94
CA ASP A 26 -15.27 14.23 2.51
C ASP A 26 -13.78 14.36 2.13
N LEU A 27 -12.93 14.81 3.06
CA LEU A 27 -11.50 15.00 2.85
C LEU A 27 -10.68 13.90 3.54
N PRO A 28 -9.47 13.58 3.04
CA PRO A 28 -8.58 12.56 3.60
C PRO A 28 -7.91 13.00 4.92
N THR A 29 -8.70 13.35 5.93
CA THR A 29 -8.21 13.76 7.25
C THR A 29 -7.46 12.62 7.95
N GLY A 30 -6.37 12.95 8.65
CA GLY A 30 -5.56 11.96 9.37
C GLY A 30 -4.65 11.08 8.49
N THR A 31 -4.61 11.33 7.17
CA THR A 31 -3.74 10.57 6.27
C THR A 31 -2.30 11.06 6.35
N THR A 32 -1.36 10.14 6.57
CA THR A 32 0.09 10.42 6.49
C THR A 32 0.72 9.58 5.38
N PHE A 33 1.47 10.24 4.51
CA PHE A 33 2.20 9.62 3.41
C PHE A 33 3.70 9.97 3.54
N GLU A 34 4.46 9.13 4.23
CA GLU A 34 5.88 9.34 4.49
C GLU A 34 6.65 8.01 4.57
N GLY A 35 7.96 8.06 4.30
CA GLY A 35 8.84 6.89 4.37
C GLY A 35 8.70 5.91 3.19
N ASN A 36 7.98 6.27 2.13
CA ASN A 36 7.81 5.41 0.96
C ASN A 36 9.01 5.51 0.00
N VAL A 37 9.29 4.41 -0.69
CA VAL A 37 10.27 4.33 -1.77
C VAL A 37 9.59 3.76 -3.00
N ALA A 38 9.41 4.56 -4.04
CA ALA A 38 8.88 4.11 -5.33
C ALA A 38 10.04 3.85 -6.29
N VAL A 39 9.99 2.72 -6.98
CA VAL A 39 11.07 2.26 -7.86
C VAL A 39 10.48 1.92 -9.21
N ASN A 40 11.04 2.48 -10.27
CA ASN A 40 10.56 2.29 -11.65
C ASN A 40 9.07 2.67 -11.80
N CYS A 41 8.65 3.74 -11.13
CA CYS A 41 7.31 4.33 -11.25
C CYS A 41 7.39 5.66 -12.01
N ALA A 42 6.34 6.00 -12.77
CA ALA A 42 6.27 7.28 -13.47
C ALA A 42 6.21 8.48 -12.49
N LYS A 43 5.46 8.32 -11.39
CA LYS A 43 5.39 9.22 -10.23
C LYS A 43 5.02 8.40 -9.00
N LEU A 44 5.57 8.75 -7.84
CA LEU A 44 5.23 8.12 -6.56
C LEU A 44 3.85 8.58 -6.05
N LEU A 45 3.53 9.86 -6.21
CA LEU A 45 2.20 10.40 -5.95
C LEU A 45 1.73 11.18 -7.18
N ASN A 46 0.59 10.77 -7.72
CA ASN A 46 -0.14 11.58 -8.70
C ASN A 46 -1.26 12.32 -7.98
N LEU A 47 -0.95 13.53 -7.50
CA LEU A 47 -1.92 14.39 -6.83
C LEU A 47 -2.74 15.13 -7.90
N GLY A 48 -3.62 14.40 -8.57
CA GLY A 48 -4.58 14.95 -9.52
C GLY A 48 -5.79 15.49 -8.76
N GLY A 49 -5.70 16.74 -8.29
CA GLY A 49 -6.75 17.36 -7.48
C GLY A 49 -6.41 18.77 -7.06
N LYS A 50 -7.32 19.39 -6.31
CA LYS A 50 -7.11 20.72 -5.73
C LYS A 50 -6.19 20.59 -4.51
N LYS A 51 -5.23 21.50 -4.34
CA LYS A 51 -4.31 21.44 -3.18
C LYS A 51 -5.06 21.50 -1.85
N GLU A 52 -6.20 22.18 -1.85
CA GLU A 52 -7.12 22.33 -0.73
C GLU A 52 -7.68 20.98 -0.25
N GLU A 53 -7.78 19.97 -1.12
CA GLU A 53 -8.27 18.62 -0.76
C GLU A 53 -7.25 17.86 0.09
N LEU A 54 -5.97 18.23 0.02
CA LEU A 54 -4.89 17.60 0.77
C LEU A 54 -4.49 18.40 2.02
N GLN A 55 -5.20 19.48 2.33
CA GLN A 55 -4.84 20.38 3.44
C GLN A 55 -4.76 19.70 4.81
N PHE A 56 -5.44 18.57 4.97
CA PHE A 56 -5.46 17.75 6.20
C PHE A 56 -4.58 16.49 6.11
N SER A 57 -3.89 16.28 5.00
CA SER A 57 -2.97 15.17 4.80
C SER A 57 -1.53 15.62 5.09
N LYS A 58 -0.74 14.75 5.72
CA LYS A 58 0.69 14.96 5.92
C LYS A 58 1.48 14.22 4.84
N ILE A 59 2.11 14.95 3.92
CA ILE A 59 3.04 14.38 2.94
C ILE A 59 4.46 14.66 3.43
N GLY A 60 5.13 13.62 3.93
CA GLY A 60 6.49 13.69 4.46
C GLY A 60 7.56 13.36 3.41
N LYS A 61 8.74 12.92 3.88
CA LYS A 61 9.84 12.51 3.00
C LYS A 61 9.51 11.16 2.35
N ASN A 62 9.52 11.13 1.02
CA ASN A 62 9.39 9.92 0.21
C ASN A 62 10.45 9.96 -0.90
N LEU A 63 10.89 8.81 -1.40
CA LEU A 63 11.99 8.71 -2.37
C LEU A 63 11.55 8.01 -3.65
N GLU A 64 12.03 8.52 -4.77
CA GLU A 64 11.79 7.96 -6.10
C GLU A 64 13.11 7.52 -6.73
N TYR A 65 13.15 6.30 -7.25
CA TYR A 65 14.27 5.78 -8.03
C TYR A 65 13.77 5.29 -9.39
N LYS A 66 14.47 5.62 -10.46
CA LYS A 66 14.16 5.09 -11.79
C LYS A 66 14.49 3.59 -11.90
N GLU A 67 15.54 3.16 -11.22
CA GLU A 67 16.06 1.79 -11.28
C GLU A 67 16.25 1.22 -9.88
N GLY A 68 16.09 -0.09 -9.76
CA GLY A 68 16.11 -0.84 -8.50
C GLY A 68 17.38 -1.66 -8.27
N GLY A 69 18.57 -1.11 -8.55
CA GLY A 69 19.85 -1.82 -8.42
C GLY A 69 20.22 -2.29 -7.00
N PHE A 70 19.38 -1.99 -6.02
CA PHE A 70 19.49 -2.39 -4.61
C PHE A 70 18.62 -3.60 -4.23
N PHE A 71 17.86 -4.16 -5.17
CA PHE A 71 17.23 -5.47 -5.00
C PHE A 71 18.23 -6.61 -5.18
N VAL A 72 17.98 -7.77 -4.57
CA VAL A 72 18.88 -8.94 -4.63
C VAL A 72 18.89 -9.60 -6.00
N ALA A 73 17.71 -9.93 -6.56
CA ALA A 73 17.57 -10.55 -7.88
C ALA A 73 16.16 -10.32 -8.45
N PRO A 74 15.82 -9.08 -8.85
CA PRO A 74 14.46 -8.72 -9.30
C PRO A 74 14.00 -9.50 -10.55
N GLU A 75 14.91 -9.93 -11.41
CA GLU A 75 14.64 -10.78 -12.58
C GLU A 75 14.17 -12.19 -12.20
N LYS A 76 14.44 -12.62 -10.96
CA LYS A 76 13.94 -13.86 -10.36
C LYS A 76 12.80 -13.61 -9.37
N LEU A 77 12.23 -12.40 -9.39
CA LEU A 77 11.20 -11.92 -8.46
C LEU A 77 11.69 -11.87 -6.99
N ASP A 78 13.00 -11.76 -6.77
CA ASP A 78 13.58 -11.56 -5.44
C ASP A 78 13.81 -10.06 -5.18
N PHE A 79 12.77 -9.44 -4.61
CA PHE A 79 12.74 -8.02 -4.23
C PHE A 79 13.26 -7.76 -2.81
N ARG A 80 13.97 -8.72 -2.21
CA ARG A 80 14.69 -8.44 -0.96
C ARG A 80 15.68 -7.31 -1.18
N LEU A 81 15.86 -6.49 -0.15
CA LEU A 81 16.77 -5.36 -0.20
C LEU A 81 18.17 -5.79 0.20
N ARG A 82 19.17 -5.33 -0.54
CA ARG A 82 20.57 -5.41 -0.13
C ARG A 82 20.83 -4.50 1.07
N ASP A 83 21.85 -4.84 1.84
CA ASP A 83 22.21 -4.08 3.04
C ASP A 83 22.67 -2.66 2.75
N ASP A 84 23.22 -2.44 1.57
CA ASP A 84 23.79 -1.19 1.09
C ASP A 84 22.81 -0.36 0.24
N ALA A 85 21.52 -0.67 0.27
CA ALA A 85 20.50 0.13 -0.41
C ALA A 85 20.60 1.61 0.02
N PRO A 86 20.78 2.56 -0.92
CA PRO A 86 21.14 3.94 -0.60
C PRO A 86 20.08 4.67 0.24
N PHE A 87 18.80 4.39 -0.02
CA PHE A 87 17.68 5.02 0.68
C PHE A 87 17.62 4.68 2.17
N LEU A 88 18.27 3.60 2.65
CA LEU A 88 18.25 3.24 4.06
C LEU A 88 18.99 4.27 4.93
N LYS A 89 19.96 4.99 4.36
CA LYS A 89 20.61 6.13 5.02
C LYS A 89 19.69 7.35 5.07
N GLU A 90 18.87 7.50 4.03
CA GLU A 90 17.97 8.64 3.86
C GLU A 90 16.65 8.50 4.63
N LEU A 91 16.24 7.26 4.86
CA LEU A 91 15.05 6.82 5.59
C LEU A 91 15.46 5.79 6.66
N PRO A 92 16.14 6.21 7.75
CA PRO A 92 16.64 5.28 8.77
C PRO A 92 15.53 4.53 9.52
N ALA A 93 14.30 5.06 9.50
CA ALA A 93 13.13 4.40 10.07
C ALA A 93 12.51 3.34 9.12
N PHE A 94 13.03 3.18 7.89
CA PHE A 94 12.49 2.22 6.94
C PHE A 94 12.72 0.78 7.44
N GLN A 95 11.62 0.07 7.71
CA GLN A 95 11.65 -1.32 8.13
C GLN A 95 11.63 -2.24 6.93
N ARG A 96 12.62 -3.13 6.84
CA ARG A 96 12.65 -4.13 5.76
C ARG A 96 11.58 -5.19 5.98
N CYS A 97 10.89 -5.56 4.91
CA CYS A 97 9.96 -6.67 4.92
C CYS A 97 10.72 -8.00 5.09
N ASP A 98 10.33 -8.79 6.08
CA ASP A 98 10.82 -10.16 6.25
C ASP A 98 10.01 -11.08 5.32
N PHE A 99 10.51 -11.26 4.09
CA PHE A 99 9.83 -12.08 3.08
C PHE A 99 9.63 -13.54 3.49
N ALA A 100 10.36 -14.04 4.50
CA ALA A 100 10.14 -15.40 5.02
C ALA A 100 8.86 -15.50 5.88
N LYS A 101 8.33 -14.36 6.35
CA LYS A 101 7.13 -14.26 7.20
C LYS A 101 5.90 -13.75 6.48
N ILE A 102 6.00 -13.45 5.18
CA ILE A 102 4.85 -13.05 4.37
C ILE A 102 4.31 -14.23 3.57
N GLY A 103 3.01 -14.21 3.27
CA GLY A 103 2.34 -15.24 2.48
C GLY A 103 1.46 -16.16 3.31
N LEU A 104 1.11 -17.32 2.75
CA LEU A 104 0.21 -18.26 3.39
C LEU A 104 1.00 -19.17 4.35
N TYR A 105 0.71 -19.08 5.63
CA TYR A 105 1.19 -20.01 6.65
C TYR A 105 0.02 -20.83 7.20
N LYS A 106 0.33 -21.93 7.87
CA LYS A 106 -0.67 -22.70 8.61
C LYS A 106 -0.78 -22.15 10.02
N ASP A 107 -2.01 -21.98 10.50
CA ASP A 107 -2.32 -21.60 11.88
C ASP A 107 -3.66 -22.27 12.30
N GLU A 108 -4.18 -21.90 13.47
CA GLU A 108 -5.44 -22.44 14.01
C GLU A 108 -6.65 -22.14 13.10
N ASP A 109 -6.67 -20.97 12.46
CA ASP A 109 -7.74 -20.51 11.57
C ASP A 109 -7.53 -20.99 10.12
N ARG A 110 -6.31 -21.40 9.78
CA ARG A 110 -5.86 -21.90 8.47
C ARG A 110 -5.07 -23.20 8.63
N PRO A 111 -5.74 -24.32 8.88
CA PRO A 111 -5.06 -25.61 9.09
C PRO A 111 -4.43 -26.18 7.80
N SER A 112 -4.88 -25.73 6.63
CA SER A 112 -4.39 -26.18 5.33
C SER A 112 -4.05 -25.02 4.41
N LEU A 113 -3.06 -25.25 3.54
CA LEU A 113 -2.72 -24.33 2.47
C LEU A 113 -3.52 -24.72 1.21
N PRO A 114 -3.76 -23.77 0.29
CA PRO A 114 -4.36 -24.07 -1.00
C PRO A 114 -3.57 -25.16 -1.72
N ILE A 115 -4.26 -26.18 -2.23
CA ILE A 115 -3.66 -27.21 -3.07
C ILE A 115 -3.27 -26.61 -4.43
N GLU A 116 -2.38 -27.27 -5.17
CA GLU A 116 -1.90 -26.76 -6.46
C GLU A 116 -3.02 -26.41 -7.45
N ALA A 117 -4.11 -27.19 -7.44
CA ALA A 117 -5.27 -26.91 -8.29
C ALA A 117 -5.87 -25.53 -8.00
N GLU A 118 -5.94 -25.14 -6.72
CA GLU A 118 -6.49 -23.86 -6.27
C GLU A 118 -5.59 -22.69 -6.66
N LEU A 119 -4.27 -22.89 -6.60
CA LEU A 119 -3.27 -21.90 -7.04
C LEU A 119 -3.34 -21.66 -8.55
N LYS A 120 -3.76 -22.66 -9.32
CA LYS A 120 -3.88 -22.62 -10.78
C LYS A 120 -5.23 -22.11 -11.28
N ARG A 121 -6.21 -21.85 -10.39
CA ARG A 121 -7.57 -21.44 -10.81
C ARG A 121 -7.66 -20.08 -11.50
N ASN A 122 -6.62 -19.24 -11.44
CA ASN A 122 -6.58 -17.94 -12.11
C ASN A 122 -5.46 -17.80 -13.16
N VAL A 123 -5.06 -18.90 -13.82
CA VAL A 123 -4.12 -18.80 -14.96
C VAL A 123 -4.92 -18.62 -16.26
N ASP A 124 -5.59 -17.49 -16.41
CA ASP A 124 -5.76 -16.87 -17.72
C ASP A 124 -5.19 -15.45 -17.68
N PRO A 125 -3.91 -15.25 -18.07
CA PRO A 125 -3.30 -13.93 -18.17
C PRO A 125 -3.98 -13.00 -19.19
N GLY A 126 -4.90 -13.52 -20.01
CA GLY A 126 -5.63 -12.80 -21.06
C GLY A 126 -7.07 -12.38 -20.70
N GLN A 127 -7.52 -12.65 -19.47
CA GLN A 127 -8.84 -12.22 -18.97
C GLN A 127 -8.68 -11.28 -17.77
N ASP A 128 -7.78 -10.29 -17.88
CA ASP A 128 -7.99 -9.05 -17.13
C ASP A 128 -9.12 -8.30 -17.82
N SER A 129 -10.34 -8.41 -17.29
CA SER A 129 -11.52 -7.68 -17.77
C SER A 129 -11.40 -6.15 -17.63
N ARG A 130 -10.24 -5.62 -17.21
CA ARG A 130 -9.92 -4.18 -17.25
C ARG A 130 -9.43 -3.68 -18.61
N ASN A 131 -9.38 -4.52 -19.65
CA ASN A 131 -9.07 -4.10 -21.03
C ASN A 131 -10.28 -4.04 -21.97
N ASP A 132 -11.50 -4.22 -21.47
CA ASP A 132 -12.70 -3.89 -22.24
C ASP A 132 -13.00 -2.40 -22.09
N ALA A 133 -12.46 -1.62 -23.03
CA ALA A 133 -12.92 -0.28 -23.43
C ALA A 133 -13.77 0.47 -22.38
N ASP A 134 -13.14 1.18 -21.45
CA ASP A 134 -13.84 2.16 -20.62
C ASP A 134 -14.32 3.32 -21.52
N PRO A 135 -15.63 3.49 -21.77
CA PRO A 135 -16.14 4.56 -22.62
C PRO A 135 -16.01 5.95 -21.95
N LEU A 136 -15.46 6.05 -20.74
CA LEU A 136 -15.20 7.31 -20.05
C LEU A 136 -13.80 7.89 -20.32
N ASN A 137 -12.92 7.18 -21.05
CA ASN A 137 -11.60 7.73 -21.46
C ASN A 137 -11.56 8.25 -22.91
N THR A 138 -12.73 8.54 -23.49
CA THR A 138 -12.83 9.38 -24.69
C THR A 138 -13.73 10.56 -24.39
N LYS A 139 -13.11 11.68 -24.00
CA LYS A 139 -13.54 13.05 -24.30
C LYS A 139 -12.43 14.04 -23.96
#